data_AF-A0A943TPG6-F1
#
_entry.id   AF-A0A943TPG6-F1
#
_cell.length_a   1.000
_cell.length_b   1.000
_cell.length_c   1.000
_cell.angle_alpha   90.00
_cell.angle_beta   90.00
_cell.angle_gamma   90.00
#
_symmetry.space_group_name_H-M   'P 1'
#
loop_
_entity.id
_entity.type
_entity.pdbx_description
1 polymer ?
#
loop_
_entity_poly.entity_id
_entity_poly.type
_entity_poly.pdbx_seq_one_letter_code
_entity_poly.pdbx_strand_id
1 'polypeptide(L)'
;MKALFIRCNGKLTPDMLVGGLIDMGVPPAYLRTKLEAAGVSSDFIESSNLDAKVSAHYFCIPEKEDKPLLLKQKDLFVIWRKICEGGESGWESLGWKVFSALSAGASDALDEIPATIIDLRRCRVKEENLISLYCFLAGLDYLGVETLFTCPFSLAAGTSEAARTTEKILTRAVSTTENVISSEDIDPFAAAILEGLSAGFIAMDGRFLVDKTAYGTASVEKMEGEVTVAEYLGYFTDREDSIFSRHLKVFGMGV
;
A
#
# COMPACT_ATOMS: atom_id res chain seq x y z
N MET A 1 -0.25 7.26 20.15
CA MET A 1 0.12 6.99 18.74
C MET A 1 -1.06 6.37 18.00
N LYS A 2 -1.58 7.05 16.97
CA LYS A 2 -2.60 6.50 16.05
C LYS A 2 -1.94 5.65 14.97
N ALA A 3 -2.40 4.42 14.79
CA ALA A 3 -1.82 3.50 13.83
C ALA A 3 -2.87 2.80 12.98
N LEU A 4 -2.44 2.39 11.78
CA LEU A 4 -3.20 1.53 10.87
C LEU A 4 -2.51 0.17 10.80
N PHE A 5 -3.26 -0.89 11.02
CA PHE A 5 -2.83 -2.26 10.74
C PHE A 5 -3.46 -2.76 9.45
N ILE A 6 -2.64 -3.25 8.53
CA ILE A 6 -3.09 -3.94 7.32
C ILE A 6 -3.02 -5.45 7.55
N ARG A 7 -4.10 -6.15 7.24
CA ARG A 7 -4.15 -7.61 7.23
C ARG A 7 -4.57 -8.10 5.84
N CYS A 8 -3.63 -8.74 5.16
CA CYS A 8 -3.90 -9.46 3.93
C CYS A 8 -4.56 -10.81 4.24
N ASN A 9 -5.65 -11.13 3.55
CA ASN A 9 -6.37 -12.40 3.70
C ASN A 9 -6.30 -13.29 2.44
N GLY A 10 -5.58 -12.86 1.41
CA GLY A 10 -5.51 -13.54 0.11
C GLY A 10 -4.99 -12.59 -0.96
N LYS A 11 -5.91 -11.90 -1.64
CA LYS A 11 -5.61 -10.92 -2.67
C LYS A 11 -5.23 -9.57 -2.08
N LEU A 12 -4.26 -8.91 -2.71
CA LEU A 12 -3.86 -7.55 -2.35
C LEU A 12 -3.44 -6.76 -3.58
N THR A 13 -4.03 -5.57 -3.75
CA THR A 13 -3.61 -4.57 -4.74
C THR A 13 -3.47 -3.21 -4.07
N PRO A 14 -2.75 -2.25 -4.69
CA PRO A 14 -2.65 -0.89 -4.13
C PRO A 14 -4.03 -0.23 -3.99
N ASP A 15 -4.93 -0.52 -4.93
CA ASP A 15 -6.28 0.03 -4.95
C ASP A 15 -7.14 -0.46 -3.79
N MET A 16 -6.98 -1.72 -3.38
CA MET A 16 -7.69 -2.26 -2.22
C MET A 16 -7.34 -1.50 -0.94
N LEU A 17 -6.08 -1.08 -0.77
CA LEU A 17 -5.69 -0.27 0.38
C LEU A 17 -6.44 1.07 0.40
N VAL A 18 -6.55 1.74 -0.76
CA VAL A 18 -7.33 2.98 -0.85
C VAL A 18 -8.82 2.74 -0.58
N GLY A 19 -9.38 1.64 -1.09
CA GLY A 19 -10.76 1.23 -0.82
C GLY A 19 -11.04 1.08 0.68
N GLY A 20 -10.14 0.43 1.43
CA GLY A 20 -10.26 0.30 2.89
C GLY A 20 -10.30 1.67 3.59
N LEU A 21 -9.45 2.61 3.18
CA LEU A 21 -9.46 3.96 3.77
C LEU A 21 -10.75 4.74 3.46
N ILE A 22 -11.33 4.58 2.26
CA ILE A 22 -12.62 5.19 1.92
C ILE A 22 -13.72 4.65 2.83
N ASP A 23 -13.75 3.34 3.05
CA ASP A 23 -14.69 2.68 3.97
C ASP A 23 -14.48 3.13 5.43
N MET A 24 -13.26 3.52 5.81
CA MET A 24 -12.98 4.16 7.11
C MET A 24 -13.47 5.62 7.23
N GLY A 25 -13.95 6.21 6.13
CA GLY A 25 -14.51 7.54 6.07
C GLY A 25 -13.63 8.58 5.37
N VAL A 26 -12.61 8.18 4.60
CA VAL A 26 -11.91 9.11 3.70
C VAL A 26 -12.85 9.48 2.54
N PRO A 27 -13.24 10.75 2.37
CA PRO A 27 -14.18 11.11 1.31
C PRO A 27 -13.54 10.97 -0.08
N PRO A 28 -14.20 10.32 -1.06
CA PRO A 28 -13.72 10.31 -2.44
C PRO A 28 -13.49 11.71 -3.03
N ALA A 29 -14.33 12.69 -2.67
CA ALA A 29 -14.17 14.08 -3.07
C ALA A 29 -12.84 14.69 -2.60
N TYR A 30 -12.39 14.35 -1.38
CA TYR A 30 -11.09 14.79 -0.86
C TYR A 30 -9.94 14.20 -1.69
N LEU A 31 -10.01 12.92 -2.06
CA LEU A 31 -9.02 12.29 -2.93
C LEU A 31 -8.97 12.95 -4.30
N ARG A 32 -10.14 13.26 -4.90
CA ARG A 32 -10.19 13.99 -6.19
C ARG A 32 -9.49 15.35 -6.09
N THR A 33 -9.76 16.13 -5.04
CA THR A 33 -9.07 17.41 -4.81
C THR A 33 -7.56 17.26 -4.64
N LYS A 34 -7.10 16.22 -3.93
CA LYS A 34 -5.66 15.94 -3.76
C LYS A 34 -4.98 15.57 -5.09
N LEU A 35 -5.66 14.81 -5.94
CA LEU A 35 -5.18 14.45 -7.28
C LEU A 35 -5.11 15.65 -8.22
N GLU A 36 -6.15 16.50 -8.21
CA GLU A 36 -6.19 17.74 -8.98
C GLU A 36 -5.05 18.68 -8.59
N ALA A 37 -4.82 18.86 -7.29
CA ALA A 37 -3.69 19.65 -6.79
C ALA A 37 -2.35 19.11 -7.29
N ALA A 38 -2.17 17.78 -7.26
CA ALA A 38 -0.97 17.11 -7.75
C ALA A 38 -0.81 17.12 -9.29
N GLY A 39 -1.75 17.71 -10.03
CA GLY A 39 -1.69 17.80 -11.49
C GLY A 39 -1.83 16.45 -12.20
N VAL A 40 -2.51 15.49 -11.55
CA VAL A 40 -2.85 14.18 -12.14
C VAL A 40 -4.37 14.07 -12.35
N SER A 41 -4.79 13.15 -13.21
CA SER A 41 -6.23 12.91 -13.43
C SER A 41 -6.88 12.48 -12.10
N SER A 42 -8.02 13.10 -11.79
CA SER A 42 -8.87 12.74 -10.66
C SER A 42 -9.90 11.68 -11.04
N ASP A 43 -9.80 11.08 -12.23
CA ASP A 43 -10.70 10.03 -12.70
C ASP A 43 -10.35 8.69 -12.04
N PHE A 44 -11.22 8.28 -11.13
CA PHE A 44 -11.16 6.97 -10.51
C PHE A 44 -12.57 6.45 -10.28
N ILE A 45 -12.69 5.12 -10.33
CA ILE A 45 -13.93 4.39 -10.11
C ILE A 45 -13.97 4.03 -8.63
N GLU A 46 -15.10 4.31 -7.97
CA GLU A 46 -15.34 3.88 -6.61
C GLU A 46 -16.78 3.36 -6.49
N SER A 47 -16.97 2.35 -5.65
CA SER A 47 -18.29 1.78 -5.38
C SER A 47 -18.30 1.11 -4.01
N SER A 48 -19.37 1.35 -3.25
CA SER A 48 -19.72 0.57 -2.06
C SER A 48 -20.82 -0.43 -2.40
N ASN A 49 -20.80 -1.60 -1.76
CA ASN A 49 -21.94 -2.51 -1.82
C ASN A 49 -22.78 -2.40 -0.55
N LEU A 50 -23.92 -1.70 -0.66
CA LEU A 50 -24.88 -1.52 0.43
C LEU A 50 -25.54 -2.83 0.90
N ASP A 51 -25.45 -3.90 0.10
CA ASP A 51 -26.07 -5.21 0.39
C ASP A 51 -25.10 -6.20 1.07
N ALA A 52 -23.81 -5.86 1.18
CA ALA A 52 -22.81 -6.72 1.83
C ALA A 52 -22.98 -6.69 3.36
N LYS A 53 -22.82 -7.85 4.01
CA LYS A 53 -22.87 -7.94 5.50
C LYS A 53 -21.68 -7.24 6.16
N VAL A 54 -20.58 -7.14 5.43
CA VAL A 54 -19.38 -6.38 5.79
C VAL A 54 -19.22 -5.32 4.70
N SER A 55 -19.25 -4.05 5.09
CA SER A 55 -18.97 -2.95 4.15
C SER A 55 -17.55 -3.13 3.65
N ALA A 56 -17.40 -3.26 2.33
CA ALA A 56 -16.10 -3.18 1.67
C ALA A 56 -16.24 -2.20 0.51
N HIS A 57 -15.18 -1.44 0.24
CA HIS A 57 -15.17 -0.45 -0.83
C HIS A 57 -14.27 -0.87 -1.97
N TYR A 58 -14.80 -0.79 -3.18
CA TYR A 58 -14.02 -0.94 -4.39
C TYR A 58 -13.48 0.41 -4.81
N PHE A 59 -12.20 0.45 -5.16
CA PHE A 59 -11.53 1.59 -5.74
C PHE A 59 -10.71 1.11 -6.93
N CYS A 60 -10.59 1.92 -7.99
CA CYS A 60 -9.72 1.60 -9.12
C CYS A 60 -9.29 2.86 -9.86
N ILE A 61 -7.98 2.96 -10.12
CA ILE A 61 -7.43 3.90 -11.10
C ILE A 61 -7.44 3.24 -12.49
N PRO A 62 -8.21 3.76 -13.46
CA PRO A 62 -8.22 3.21 -14.82
C PRO A 62 -6.87 3.34 -15.51
N GLU A 63 -6.50 2.31 -16.26
CA GLU A 63 -5.28 2.34 -17.05
C GLU A 63 -5.39 3.27 -18.26
N LYS A 64 -4.32 4.02 -18.52
CA LYS A 64 -4.21 4.82 -19.75
C LYS A 64 -3.82 3.95 -20.93
N GLU A 65 -4.37 4.24 -22.12
CA GLU A 65 -4.08 3.46 -23.33
C GLU A 65 -2.67 3.70 -23.88
N ASP A 66 -2.15 4.93 -23.78
CA ASP A 66 -0.82 5.29 -24.30
C ASP A 66 0.23 5.15 -23.20
N LYS A 67 1.03 4.08 -23.29
CA LYS A 67 2.04 3.72 -22.29
C LYS A 67 3.40 3.48 -22.94
N PRO A 68 4.51 4.00 -22.36
CA PRO A 68 5.84 3.70 -22.84
C PRO A 68 6.12 2.20 -22.72
N LEU A 69 6.88 1.66 -23.68
CA LEU A 69 7.19 0.23 -23.76
C LEU A 69 7.86 -0.34 -22.51
N LEU A 70 8.71 0.46 -21.84
CA LEU A 70 9.47 0.06 -20.66
C LEU A 70 9.13 0.98 -19.49
N LEU A 71 9.14 0.43 -18.28
CA LEU A 71 8.99 1.20 -17.05
C LEU A 71 10.14 0.86 -16.11
N LYS A 72 11.11 1.77 -15.96
CA LYS A 72 12.27 1.58 -15.08
C LYS A 72 12.06 2.29 -13.75
N GLN A 73 12.87 1.93 -12.77
CA GLN A 73 12.86 2.58 -11.46
C GLN A 73 13.02 4.11 -11.55
N LYS A 74 13.92 4.60 -12.41
CA LYS A 74 14.12 6.04 -12.62
C LYS A 74 12.84 6.74 -13.09
N ASP A 75 12.04 6.08 -13.92
CA ASP A 75 10.80 6.64 -14.44
C ASP A 75 9.77 6.78 -13.31
N LEU A 76 9.68 5.79 -12.42
CA LEU A 76 8.85 5.88 -11.20
C LEU A 76 9.27 7.09 -10.34
N PHE A 77 10.57 7.28 -10.10
CA PHE A 77 11.06 8.43 -9.34
C PHE A 77 10.71 9.77 -9.98
N VAL A 78 10.85 9.89 -11.31
CA VAL A 78 10.54 11.12 -12.04
C VAL A 78 9.05 11.43 -11.98
N ILE A 79 8.20 10.43 -12.23
CA ILE A 79 6.74 10.60 -12.17
C ILE A 79 6.32 10.96 -10.74
N TRP A 80 6.81 10.22 -9.74
CA TRP A 80 6.48 10.45 -8.34
C TRP A 80 6.89 11.82 -7.85
N ARG A 81 8.10 12.27 -8.18
CA ARG A 81 8.56 13.62 -7.85
C ARG A 81 7.62 14.67 -8.42
N LYS A 82 7.23 14.55 -9.69
CA LYS A 82 6.29 15.49 -10.32
C LYS A 82 4.94 15.53 -9.60
N ILE A 83 4.41 14.37 -9.19
CA ILE A 83 3.17 14.28 -8.39
C ILE A 83 3.34 15.01 -7.06
N CYS A 84 4.46 14.78 -6.35
CA CYS A 84 4.73 15.40 -5.06
C CYS A 84 5.02 16.91 -5.15
N GLU A 85 5.64 17.37 -6.25
CA GLU A 85 5.88 18.80 -6.51
C GLU A 85 4.59 19.59 -6.72
N GLY A 86 3.59 19.00 -7.40
CA GLY A 86 2.26 19.59 -7.50
C GLY A 86 1.42 19.44 -6.23
N GLY A 87 1.65 18.33 -5.51
CA GLY A 87 0.89 17.93 -4.34
C GLY A 87 1.64 18.13 -3.02
N GLU A 88 1.76 17.05 -2.24
CA GLU A 88 2.45 17.05 -0.95
C GLU A 88 3.92 16.60 -1.08
N SER A 89 4.83 17.57 -1.07
CA SER A 89 6.27 17.33 -1.21
C SER A 89 6.86 16.41 -0.13
N GLY A 90 6.29 16.41 1.08
CA GLY A 90 6.74 15.56 2.19
C GLY A 90 6.67 14.05 1.88
N TRP A 91 5.85 13.65 0.92
CA TRP A 91 5.65 12.24 0.55
C TRP A 91 6.68 11.71 -0.45
N GLU A 92 7.57 12.56 -0.99
CA GLU A 92 8.60 12.12 -1.95
C GLU A 92 9.43 10.97 -1.36
N SER A 93 9.90 11.13 -0.12
CA SER A 93 10.71 10.13 0.58
C SER A 93 9.98 8.83 0.90
N LEU A 94 8.64 8.86 1.03
CA LEU A 94 7.83 7.66 1.27
C LEU A 94 7.73 6.82 0.01
N GLY A 95 7.46 7.44 -1.15
CA GLY A 95 7.49 6.74 -2.43
C GLY A 95 8.85 6.14 -2.74
N TRP A 96 9.94 6.82 -2.36
CA TRP A 96 11.28 6.26 -2.53
C TRP A 96 11.48 4.93 -1.81
N LYS A 97 10.98 4.80 -0.57
CA LYS A 97 11.04 3.52 0.16
C LYS A 97 10.31 2.41 -0.58
N VAL A 98 9.13 2.72 -1.13
CA VAL A 98 8.33 1.77 -1.93
C VAL A 98 9.09 1.36 -3.21
N PHE A 99 9.63 2.31 -3.97
CA PHE A 99 10.31 1.98 -5.23
C PHE A 99 11.65 1.26 -5.01
N SER A 100 12.34 1.56 -3.92
CA SER A 100 13.55 0.83 -3.52
C SER A 100 13.23 -0.62 -3.17
N ALA A 101 12.19 -0.88 -2.36
CA ALA A 101 11.75 -2.24 -2.06
C ALA A 101 11.32 -2.99 -3.33
N LEU A 102 10.50 -2.34 -4.17
CA LEU A 102 10.02 -2.92 -5.43
C LEU A 102 11.16 -3.31 -6.37
N SER A 103 12.10 -2.39 -6.64
CA SER A 103 13.17 -2.66 -7.60
C SER A 103 14.23 -3.61 -7.06
N ALA A 104 14.48 -3.62 -5.75
CA ALA A 104 15.35 -4.63 -5.12
C ALA A 104 14.74 -6.03 -5.28
N GLY A 105 13.46 -6.19 -4.91
CA GLY A 105 12.78 -7.49 -5.06
C GLY A 105 12.67 -7.95 -6.52
N ALA A 106 12.40 -7.03 -7.45
CA ALA A 106 12.33 -7.35 -8.87
C ALA A 106 13.70 -7.77 -9.43
N SER A 107 14.76 -7.05 -9.05
CA SER A 107 16.16 -7.38 -9.40
C SER A 107 16.52 -8.78 -8.94
N ASP A 108 16.22 -9.12 -7.68
CA ASP A 108 16.53 -10.43 -7.10
C ASP A 108 15.68 -11.57 -7.70
N ALA A 109 14.48 -11.27 -8.19
CA ALA A 109 13.58 -12.26 -8.77
C ALA A 109 13.85 -12.56 -10.26
N LEU A 110 14.34 -11.58 -11.01
CA LEU A 110 14.51 -11.66 -12.47
C LEU A 110 15.98 -11.78 -12.87
N ASP A 111 16.58 -12.93 -12.53
CA ASP A 111 17.95 -13.31 -12.92
C ASP A 111 19.03 -12.28 -12.53
N GLU A 112 18.84 -11.59 -11.41
CA GLU A 112 19.76 -10.56 -10.90
C GLU A 112 19.98 -9.39 -11.89
N ILE A 113 19.00 -9.14 -12.78
CA ILE A 113 19.02 -7.96 -13.65
C ILE A 113 19.09 -6.71 -12.77
N PRO A 114 20.10 -5.83 -12.93
CA PRO A 114 20.23 -4.66 -12.08
C PRO A 114 18.97 -3.81 -12.02
N ALA A 115 18.57 -3.43 -10.80
CA ALA A 115 17.40 -2.61 -10.50
C ALA A 115 17.26 -1.33 -11.35
N THR A 116 18.37 -0.81 -11.89
CA THR A 116 18.39 0.41 -12.72
C THR A 116 17.94 0.19 -14.16
N ILE A 117 17.99 -1.04 -14.67
CA ILE A 117 17.66 -1.37 -16.07
C ILE A 117 16.49 -2.33 -16.23
N ILE A 118 16.04 -2.95 -15.13
CA ILE A 118 14.91 -3.86 -15.11
C ILE A 118 13.64 -3.16 -15.61
N ASP A 119 12.89 -3.86 -16.46
CA ASP A 119 11.57 -3.43 -16.87
C ASP A 119 10.53 -3.92 -15.85
N LEU A 120 10.03 -3.01 -15.03
CA LEU A 120 9.08 -3.30 -13.96
C LEU A 120 7.71 -3.74 -14.50
N ARG A 121 7.40 -3.49 -15.78
CA ARG A 121 6.16 -4.00 -16.40
C ARG A 121 6.11 -5.53 -16.43
N ARG A 122 7.27 -6.20 -16.48
CA ARG A 122 7.39 -7.67 -16.32
C ARG A 122 6.81 -8.18 -15.01
N CYS A 123 6.87 -7.34 -13.97
CA CYS A 123 6.32 -7.60 -12.65
C CYS A 123 4.90 -7.03 -12.49
N ARG A 124 4.22 -6.71 -13.60
CA ARG A 124 2.87 -6.11 -13.64
C ARG A 124 2.76 -4.72 -13.00
N VAL A 125 3.89 -4.03 -12.79
CA VAL A 125 3.90 -2.66 -12.27
C VAL A 125 3.39 -1.70 -13.35
N LYS A 126 2.54 -0.78 -12.92
CA LYS A 126 1.87 0.22 -13.75
C LYS A 126 2.05 1.61 -13.16
N GLU A 127 2.05 2.63 -14.01
CA GLU A 127 2.11 4.02 -13.59
C GLU A 127 0.93 4.41 -12.69
N GLU A 128 -0.24 3.80 -12.92
CA GLU A 128 -1.44 4.00 -12.09
C GLU A 128 -1.22 3.60 -10.63
N ASN A 129 -0.31 2.66 -10.35
CA ASN A 129 0.02 2.30 -8.97
C ASN A 129 0.63 3.47 -8.18
N LEU A 130 1.29 4.42 -8.85
CA LEU A 130 1.77 5.66 -8.23
C LEU A 130 0.61 6.55 -7.79
N ILE A 131 -0.47 6.58 -8.57
CA ILE A 131 -1.67 7.34 -8.25
C ILE A 131 -2.38 6.69 -7.05
N SER A 132 -2.50 5.36 -7.04
CA SER A 132 -3.05 4.62 -5.90
C SER A 132 -2.23 4.83 -4.63
N LEU A 133 -0.89 4.84 -4.72
CA LEU A 133 -0.01 5.17 -3.59
C LEU A 133 -0.26 6.59 -3.09
N TYR A 134 -0.38 7.57 -4.00
CA TYR A 134 -0.65 8.96 -3.62
C TYR A 134 -2.00 9.09 -2.90
N CYS A 135 -3.05 8.44 -3.41
CA CYS A 135 -4.35 8.39 -2.74
C CYS A 135 -4.29 7.69 -1.38
N PHE A 136 -3.51 6.61 -1.27
CA PHE A 136 -3.31 5.91 0.00
C PHE A 136 -2.65 6.82 1.04
N LEU A 137 -1.55 7.51 0.68
CA LEU A 137 -0.89 8.47 1.57
C LEU A 137 -1.80 9.64 1.96
N ALA A 138 -2.60 10.15 1.02
CA ALA A 138 -3.60 11.18 1.31
C ALA A 138 -4.68 10.69 2.28
N GLY A 139 -5.14 9.44 2.14
CA GLY A 139 -6.09 8.84 3.07
C GLY A 139 -5.49 8.64 4.47
N LEU A 140 -4.23 8.20 4.56
CA LEU A 140 -3.53 8.08 5.84
C LEU A 140 -3.39 9.44 6.54
N ASP A 141 -3.01 10.48 5.81
CA ASP A 141 -2.93 11.86 6.32
C ASP A 141 -4.30 12.37 6.79
N TYR A 142 -5.36 12.18 6.00
CA TYR A 142 -6.72 12.55 6.36
C TYR A 142 -7.18 11.87 7.66
N LEU A 143 -6.87 10.58 7.83
CA LEU A 143 -7.21 9.83 9.03
C LEU A 143 -6.27 10.13 10.21
N GLY A 144 -5.20 10.91 10.02
CA GLY A 144 -4.20 11.22 11.04
C GLY A 144 -3.40 9.99 11.48
N VAL A 145 -3.13 9.05 10.56
CA VAL A 145 -2.33 7.86 10.85
C VAL A 145 -0.86 8.26 11.02
N GLU A 146 -0.29 7.98 12.19
CA GLU A 146 1.11 8.27 12.48
C GLU A 146 2.03 7.12 12.10
N THR A 147 1.53 5.88 12.13
CA THR A 147 2.34 4.68 11.89
C THR A 147 1.53 3.57 11.21
N LEU A 148 2.16 2.93 10.24
CA LEU A 148 1.61 1.77 9.54
C LEU A 148 2.26 0.49 10.05
N PHE A 149 1.46 -0.54 10.30
CA PHE A 149 1.91 -1.90 10.59
C PHE A 149 1.25 -2.88 9.64
N THR A 150 1.92 -3.99 9.38
CA THR A 150 1.36 -5.12 8.64
C THR A 150 1.23 -6.31 9.58
N CYS A 151 0.07 -6.97 9.58
CA CYS A 151 -0.06 -8.25 10.27
C CYS A 151 0.77 -9.31 9.53
N PRO A 152 1.62 -10.09 10.22
CA PRO A 152 2.44 -11.10 9.57
C PRO A 152 1.57 -12.20 8.96
N PHE A 153 1.97 -12.66 7.79
CA PHE A 153 1.40 -13.80 7.06
C PHE A 153 2.55 -14.56 6.42
N SER A 154 2.28 -15.76 5.90
CA SER A 154 3.28 -16.55 5.17
C SER A 154 2.92 -16.63 3.71
N LEU A 155 3.94 -16.75 2.84
CA LEU A 155 3.74 -16.86 1.40
C LEU A 155 3.90 -18.30 0.92
N ALA A 156 2.99 -18.75 0.07
CA ALA A 156 3.23 -19.88 -0.81
C ALA A 156 3.98 -19.39 -2.05
N ALA A 157 4.99 -20.17 -2.46
CA ALA A 157 5.80 -19.85 -3.62
C ALA A 157 4.95 -19.86 -4.90
N GLY A 158 5.18 -18.86 -5.75
CA GLY A 158 4.55 -18.69 -7.05
C GLY A 158 5.53 -18.93 -8.19
N THR A 159 5.01 -18.89 -9.40
CA THR A 159 5.75 -19.23 -10.61
C THR A 159 5.93 -18.03 -11.54
N SER A 160 5.01 -17.05 -11.49
CA SER A 160 5.10 -15.86 -12.31
C SER A 160 6.25 -14.94 -11.87
N GLU A 161 6.71 -14.10 -12.81
CA GLU A 161 7.68 -13.05 -12.52
C GLU A 161 7.21 -12.08 -11.43
N ALA A 162 5.90 -11.76 -11.44
CA ALA A 162 5.27 -10.95 -10.40
C ALA A 162 5.31 -11.67 -9.04
N ALA A 163 4.92 -12.93 -8.98
CA ALA A 163 4.89 -13.70 -7.73
C ALA A 163 6.27 -13.89 -7.10
N ARG A 164 7.27 -14.25 -7.90
CA ARG A 164 8.67 -14.31 -7.45
C ARG A 164 9.16 -12.95 -6.94
N THR A 165 8.77 -11.87 -7.61
CA THR A 165 9.09 -10.50 -7.17
C THR A 165 8.44 -10.20 -5.83
N THR A 166 7.15 -10.51 -5.65
CA THR A 166 6.42 -10.38 -4.38
C THR A 166 7.13 -11.09 -3.23
N GLU A 167 7.59 -12.33 -3.45
CA GLU A 167 8.34 -13.10 -2.45
C GLU A 167 9.66 -12.43 -2.05
N LYS A 168 10.38 -11.86 -3.03
CA LYS A 168 11.63 -11.14 -2.78
C LYS A 168 11.41 -9.79 -2.10
N ILE A 169 10.24 -9.17 -2.29
CA ILE A 169 9.88 -7.92 -1.60
C ILE A 169 9.52 -8.21 -0.14
N LEU A 170 8.59 -9.13 0.11
CA LEU A 170 7.97 -9.35 1.43
C LEU A 170 8.84 -10.20 2.37
N THR A 171 10.09 -9.80 2.56
CA THR A 171 11.06 -10.52 3.40
C THR A 171 10.70 -10.51 4.88
N ARG A 172 9.93 -9.51 5.34
CA ARG A 172 9.46 -9.39 6.73
C ARG A 172 8.10 -10.05 6.97
N ALA A 173 7.41 -10.48 5.91
CA ALA A 173 6.15 -11.22 6.02
C ALA A 173 6.41 -12.69 6.39
N VAL A 174 6.74 -12.92 7.65
CA VAL A 174 6.95 -14.27 8.19
C VAL A 174 6.00 -14.49 9.35
N SER A 175 5.09 -15.46 9.20
CA SER A 175 4.18 -15.90 10.26
C SER A 175 4.42 -17.35 10.65
N THR A 176 4.17 -17.65 11.92
CA THR A 176 4.11 -19.03 12.44
C THR A 176 2.69 -19.60 12.42
N THR A 177 1.70 -18.82 12.00
CA THR A 177 0.30 -19.24 11.88
C THR A 177 0.00 -19.78 10.48
N GLU A 178 -1.06 -20.59 10.35
CA GLU A 178 -1.43 -21.33 9.13
C GLU A 178 -1.95 -20.46 7.96
N ASN A 179 -2.00 -19.14 8.10
CA ASN A 179 -2.43 -18.25 7.00
C ASN A 179 -1.31 -18.12 5.96
N VAL A 180 -1.30 -19.08 5.02
CA VAL A 180 -0.45 -19.08 3.84
C VAL A 180 -1.21 -18.46 2.67
N ILE A 181 -0.65 -17.39 2.10
CA ILE A 181 -1.22 -16.64 0.98
C ILE A 181 -0.37 -16.90 -0.26
N SER A 182 -1.01 -17.14 -1.41
CA SER A 182 -0.30 -17.28 -2.67
C SER A 182 0.38 -15.96 -3.06
N SER A 183 1.67 -15.99 -3.38
CA SER A 183 2.36 -14.80 -3.90
C SER A 183 1.80 -14.35 -5.26
N GLU A 184 1.05 -15.19 -5.97
CA GLU A 184 0.34 -14.82 -7.20
C GLU A 184 -0.84 -13.86 -6.96
N ASP A 185 -1.40 -13.85 -5.75
CA ASP A 185 -2.57 -13.05 -5.40
C ASP A 185 -2.20 -11.66 -4.85
N ILE A 186 -0.92 -11.42 -4.60
CA ILE A 186 -0.42 -10.14 -4.11
C ILE A 186 0.31 -9.41 -5.23
N ASP A 187 -0.20 -8.23 -5.58
CA ASP A 187 0.44 -7.32 -6.53
C ASP A 187 1.82 -6.87 -6.00
N PRO A 188 2.90 -6.95 -6.82
CA PRO A 188 4.24 -6.58 -6.37
C PRO A 188 4.37 -5.14 -5.89
N PHE A 189 3.59 -4.21 -6.45
CA PHE A 189 3.60 -2.84 -5.99
C PHE A 189 2.91 -2.71 -4.62
N ALA A 190 1.81 -3.44 -4.39
CA ALA A 190 1.18 -3.49 -3.08
C ALA A 190 2.09 -4.13 -2.02
N ALA A 191 2.80 -5.21 -2.37
CA ALA A 191 3.84 -5.80 -1.55
C ALA A 191 4.90 -4.75 -1.16
N ALA A 192 5.34 -3.94 -2.12
CA ALA A 192 6.31 -2.88 -1.88
C ALA A 192 5.77 -1.74 -1.00
N ILE A 193 4.46 -1.46 -1.04
CA ILE A 193 3.81 -0.54 -0.10
C ILE A 193 3.91 -1.09 1.33
N LEU A 194 3.54 -2.36 1.54
CA LEU A 194 3.64 -2.98 2.86
C LEU A 194 5.08 -2.99 3.36
N GLU A 195 6.02 -3.45 2.54
CA GLU A 195 7.42 -3.58 2.91
C GLU A 195 8.10 -2.21 3.10
N GLY A 196 7.80 -1.23 2.24
CA GLY A 196 8.45 0.08 2.26
C GLY A 196 7.89 1.03 3.32
N LEU A 197 6.60 0.94 3.65
CA LEU A 197 5.93 1.89 4.55
C LEU A 197 5.69 1.34 5.96
N SER A 198 5.57 0.01 6.14
CA SER A 198 5.28 -0.54 7.47
C SER A 198 6.48 -0.39 8.40
N ALA A 199 6.23 0.18 9.58
CA ALA A 199 7.21 0.23 10.68
C ALA A 199 7.58 -1.19 11.15
N GLY A 200 6.66 -2.13 11.06
CA GLY A 200 6.93 -3.53 11.37
C GLY A 200 5.85 -4.49 10.88
N PHE A 201 6.24 -5.76 10.77
CA PHE A 201 5.34 -6.88 10.56
C PHE A 201 5.07 -7.51 11.93
N ILE A 202 3.99 -7.10 12.59
CA ILE A 202 3.68 -7.50 13.96
C ILE A 202 2.20 -7.89 14.07
N ALA A 203 1.90 -8.87 14.92
CA ALA A 203 0.52 -9.23 15.21
C ALA A 203 -0.15 -8.08 16.00
N MET A 204 -1.42 -7.81 15.70
CA MET A 204 -2.24 -7.00 16.59
C MET A 204 -2.38 -7.72 17.92
N ASP A 205 -1.97 -7.08 19.01
CA ASP A 205 -2.15 -7.59 20.36
C ASP A 205 -3.06 -6.70 21.19
N GLY A 206 -3.38 -7.11 22.41
CA GLY A 206 -4.33 -6.42 23.29
C GLY A 206 -3.94 -5.00 23.70
N ARG A 207 -2.76 -4.50 23.32
CA ARG A 207 -2.33 -3.10 23.54
C ARG A 207 -2.86 -2.16 22.46
N PHE A 208 -3.27 -2.69 21.32
CA PHE A 208 -3.86 -1.93 20.24
C PHE A 208 -5.37 -1.91 20.39
N LEU A 209 -5.93 -0.71 20.63
CA LEU A 209 -7.37 -0.51 20.69
C LEU A 209 -7.87 -0.12 19.31
N VAL A 210 -8.61 -1.03 18.68
CA VAL A 210 -9.25 -0.81 17.38
C VAL A 210 -10.41 0.18 17.56
N ASP A 211 -10.37 1.26 16.80
CA ASP A 211 -11.42 2.28 16.69
C ASP A 211 -12.33 1.99 15.49
N LYS A 212 -11.73 1.74 14.31
CA LYS A 212 -12.44 1.37 13.09
C LYS A 212 -11.83 0.14 12.44
N THR A 213 -12.70 -0.70 11.88
CA THR A 213 -12.31 -1.78 10.97
C THR A 213 -13.00 -1.55 9.65
N ALA A 214 -12.26 -1.67 8.56
CA ALA A 214 -12.77 -1.44 7.23
C ALA A 214 -12.13 -2.40 6.23
N TYR A 215 -12.74 -2.50 5.06
CA TYR A 215 -12.34 -3.49 4.07
C TYR A 215 -12.22 -2.87 2.68
N GLY A 216 -11.10 -3.17 2.03
CA GLY A 216 -10.91 -2.90 0.61
C GLY A 216 -11.15 -4.15 -0.21
N THR A 217 -11.87 -4.05 -1.33
CA THR A 217 -12.16 -5.20 -2.18
C THR A 217 -11.51 -5.10 -3.56
N ALA A 218 -11.07 -6.24 -4.09
CA ALA A 218 -10.57 -6.35 -5.46
C ALA A 218 -11.68 -6.41 -6.52
N SER A 219 -12.95 -6.49 -6.12
CA SER A 219 -14.09 -6.68 -7.02
C SER A 219 -15.32 -5.95 -6.52
N VAL A 220 -16.05 -5.35 -7.45
CA VAL A 220 -17.38 -4.77 -7.20
C VAL A 220 -18.43 -5.86 -6.94
N GLU A 221 -18.23 -7.06 -7.49
CA GLU A 221 -19.20 -8.17 -7.43
C GLU A 221 -18.99 -9.09 -6.23
N LYS A 222 -17.73 -9.35 -5.86
CA LYS A 222 -17.36 -10.22 -4.74
C LYS A 222 -16.59 -9.40 -3.71
N MET A 223 -17.20 -9.17 -2.55
CA MET A 223 -16.70 -8.26 -1.51
C MET A 223 -16.41 -8.97 -0.17
N GLU A 224 -16.24 -10.29 -0.16
CA GLU A 224 -15.97 -11.07 1.05
C GLU A 224 -14.80 -12.05 0.86
N GLY A 225 -14.14 -12.43 1.96
CA GLY A 225 -13.12 -13.50 1.96
C GLY A 225 -11.79 -13.08 1.35
N GLU A 226 -11.20 -13.97 0.56
CA GLU A 226 -9.85 -13.81 -0.02
C GLU A 226 -9.71 -12.61 -0.96
N VAL A 227 -10.82 -12.02 -1.44
CA VAL A 227 -10.79 -10.83 -2.31
C VAL A 227 -10.79 -9.52 -1.53
N THR A 228 -10.63 -9.57 -0.21
CA THR A 228 -10.62 -8.39 0.67
C THR A 228 -9.32 -8.25 1.46
N VAL A 229 -8.89 -6.99 1.63
CA VAL A 229 -7.88 -6.60 2.61
C VAL A 229 -8.61 -5.97 3.79
N ALA A 230 -8.23 -6.35 5.01
CA ALA A 230 -8.77 -5.75 6.21
C ALA A 230 -7.81 -4.70 6.74
N GLU A 231 -8.34 -3.54 7.08
CA GLU A 231 -7.61 -2.44 7.68
C GLU A 231 -8.19 -2.13 9.06
N TYR A 232 -7.32 -1.95 10.05
CA TYR A 232 -7.70 -1.67 11.42
C TYR A 232 -7.06 -0.36 11.87
N LEU A 233 -7.88 0.67 12.03
CA LEU A 233 -7.47 1.97 12.56
C LEU A 233 -7.67 1.97 14.06
N GLY A 234 -6.69 2.46 14.79
CA GLY A 234 -6.77 2.47 16.24
C GLY A 234 -5.61 3.18 16.89
N TYR A 235 -5.45 2.93 18.18
CA TYR A 235 -4.48 3.62 19.01
C TYR A 235 -3.76 2.63 19.90
N PHE A 236 -2.45 2.81 20.06
CA PHE A 236 -1.75 2.23 21.20
C PHE A 236 -2.05 3.08 22.43
N THR A 237 -2.52 2.46 23.50
CA THR A 237 -2.54 3.10 24.81
C THR A 237 -1.09 3.21 25.28
N ASP A 238 -0.57 4.43 25.40
CA ASP A 238 0.78 4.63 25.94
C ASP A 238 0.84 3.97 27.34
N ARG A 239 1.67 2.94 27.49
CA ARG A 239 2.35 2.71 28.77
C ARG A 239 3.54 3.65 28.74
N GLU A 240 3.56 4.65 29.62
CA GLU A 240 4.73 5.50 29.85
C GLU A 240 6.01 4.71 30.22
N ASP A 241 5.97 3.38 30.34
CA ASP A 241 7.14 2.52 30.56
C ASP A 241 7.25 1.40 29.52
N SER A 242 7.49 1.75 28.25
CA SER A 242 7.91 0.77 27.24
C SER A 242 9.18 1.24 26.54
N ILE A 243 10.17 0.35 26.59
CA ILE A 243 11.57 0.35 26.13
C ILE A 243 11.85 0.86 24.70
N PHE A 244 10.83 1.39 24.00
CA PHE A 244 10.88 1.93 22.64
C PHE A 244 10.93 3.47 22.60
N SER A 245 11.31 4.13 23.69
CA SER A 245 11.62 5.57 23.67
C SER A 245 12.95 5.83 22.93
N ARG A 246 13.00 5.57 21.63
CA ARG A 246 13.96 6.14 20.68
C ARG A 246 13.55 5.76 19.25
N HIS A 247 13.49 6.81 18.42
CA HIS A 247 13.26 6.84 16.96
C HIS A 247 11.81 6.97 16.49
N LEU A 248 11.31 8.21 16.44
CA LEU A 248 11.23 9.02 15.21
C LEU A 248 10.52 10.35 15.53
N LYS A 249 11.30 11.43 15.63
CA LYS A 249 10.82 12.79 15.33
C LYS A 249 11.36 13.13 13.96
N VAL A 250 10.53 13.06 12.93
CA VAL A 250 10.80 13.74 11.66
C VAL A 250 9.52 14.44 11.22
N PHE A 251 9.37 15.67 11.69
CA PHE A 251 8.68 16.73 10.97
C PHE A 251 9.53 17.99 11.12
N GLY A 252 9.66 18.72 10.01
CA GLY A 252 10.51 19.89 9.87
C GLY A 252 10.35 20.89 11.01
N MET A 253 11.47 21.26 11.61
CA MET A 253 11.58 22.48 12.39
C MET A 253 12.54 23.38 11.64
N GLY A 254 12.00 24.47 11.08
CA GLY A 254 12.80 25.64 10.77
C GLY A 254 13.33 26.24 12.07
N VAL A 255 14.65 26.44 12.14
CA VAL A 255 15.31 27.75 12.09
C VAL A 255 16.63 27.56 11.34
#